data_AF-A0A7J7QAP4-F1
#
_entry.id   AF-A0A7J7QAP4-F1
#
_cell.length_a   1.000
_cell.length_b   1.000
_cell.length_c   1.000
_cell.angle_alpha   90.00
_cell.angle_beta   90.00
_cell.angle_gamma   90.00
#
_symmetry.space_group_name_H-M   'P 1'
#
loop_
_entity.id
_entity.type
_entity.pdbx_description
1 polymer ?
#
loop_
_entity_poly.entity_id
_entity_poly.type
_entity_poly.pdbx_seq_one_letter_code
_entity_poly.pdbx_strand_id
1 'polypeptide(L)'
;MALIGRVVAIIKPEAAYCSRPEDRDVQLQVNWFYRPEEAVGGRKAFHGEKELFLSDHLDQCSVKTVMAKCRVLSLARYQELAPIEEHDFFARFTYRPAQRVFEPPKVPVFCVCEMPYNPDKFMVMCDQCTEWYHPECLKTSRKALRSQSNWRCPDCVKRSELLAAAAAEAAAAAAAGGAAATDPSTAAASPVDDPIEEAGQQGLQQRGQKRKAE
;
A
#
# COMPACT_ATOMS: atom_id res chain seq x y z
N MET A 1 -8.96 -25.64 -3.67
CA MET A 1 -8.74 -24.18 -3.75
C MET A 1 -9.06 -23.75 -5.17
N ALA A 2 -9.93 -22.75 -5.37
CA ALA A 2 -10.36 -22.36 -6.70
C ALA A 2 -9.34 -21.41 -7.37
N LEU A 3 -9.12 -21.61 -8.67
CA LEU A 3 -8.31 -20.75 -9.53
C LEU A 3 -9.11 -19.48 -9.89
N ILE A 4 -8.40 -18.36 -10.06
CA ILE A 4 -9.00 -17.08 -10.46
C ILE A 4 -8.41 -16.69 -11.81
N GLY A 5 -9.26 -16.51 -12.80
CA GLY A 5 -8.85 -16.12 -14.15
C GLY A 5 -9.60 -14.88 -14.64
N ARG A 6 -8.91 -14.01 -15.35
CA ARG A 6 -9.54 -12.94 -16.14
C ARG A 6 -9.98 -13.53 -17.47
N VAL A 7 -11.27 -13.53 -17.76
CA VAL A 7 -11.77 -13.86 -19.10
C VAL A 7 -11.28 -12.78 -20.08
N VAL A 8 -10.51 -13.20 -21.08
CA VAL A 8 -9.98 -12.36 -22.15
C VAL A 8 -10.91 -12.38 -23.36
N ALA A 9 -11.38 -13.57 -23.73
CA ALA A 9 -12.31 -13.76 -24.83
C ALA A 9 -13.25 -14.94 -24.57
N ILE A 10 -14.45 -14.86 -25.15
CA ILE A 10 -15.41 -15.96 -25.19
C ILE A 10 -15.37 -16.51 -26.62
N ILE A 11 -14.95 -17.76 -26.76
CA ILE A 11 -14.81 -18.45 -28.04
C ILE A 11 -16.04 -19.32 -28.23
N LYS A 12 -16.86 -18.94 -29.23
CA LYS A 12 -18.02 -19.74 -29.62
C LYS A 12 -17.57 -20.81 -30.62
N PRO A 13 -18.08 -22.04 -30.48
CA PRO A 13 -17.75 -23.12 -31.40
C PRO A 13 -18.34 -22.85 -32.78
N GLU A 14 -17.57 -23.15 -33.82
CA GLU A 14 -18.01 -22.95 -35.20
C GLU A 14 -18.87 -24.13 -35.66
N ALA A 15 -20.15 -23.85 -35.95
CA ALA A 15 -21.16 -24.86 -36.20
C ALA A 15 -20.85 -25.77 -37.42
N ALA A 16 -20.00 -25.32 -38.34
CA ALA A 16 -19.68 -26.03 -39.58
C ALA A 16 -18.76 -27.25 -39.41
N TYR A 17 -18.01 -27.35 -38.30
CA TYR A 17 -17.00 -28.40 -38.09
C TYR A 17 -17.26 -29.30 -36.87
N CYS A 18 -18.35 -29.10 -36.16
CA CYS A 18 -18.67 -29.84 -34.94
C CYS A 18 -19.28 -31.22 -35.25
N SER A 19 -18.42 -32.23 -35.38
CA SER A 19 -18.84 -33.62 -35.60
C SER A 19 -19.29 -34.32 -34.30
N ARG A 20 -18.83 -33.85 -33.13
CA ARG A 20 -19.21 -34.38 -31.80
C ARG A 20 -19.91 -33.31 -30.95
N PRO A 21 -20.75 -33.68 -29.96
CA PRO A 21 -21.46 -32.72 -29.09
C PRO A 21 -20.52 -31.85 -28.23
N GLU A 22 -19.38 -32.42 -27.87
CA GLU A 22 -18.28 -31.82 -27.10
C GLU A 22 -17.58 -30.68 -27.88
N ASP A 23 -17.59 -30.73 -29.22
CA ASP A 23 -17.09 -29.65 -30.08
C ASP A 23 -17.98 -28.40 -30.03
N ARG A 24 -19.20 -28.48 -29.48
CA ARG A 24 -20.14 -27.36 -29.34
C ARG A 24 -20.04 -26.65 -28.00
N ASP A 25 -19.00 -26.90 -27.22
CA ASP A 25 -18.83 -26.21 -25.94
C ASP A 25 -18.24 -24.82 -26.13
N VAL A 26 -18.76 -23.84 -25.38
CA VAL A 26 -18.20 -22.49 -25.36
C VAL A 26 -16.91 -22.52 -24.56
N GLN A 27 -15.82 -22.08 -25.18
CA GLN A 27 -14.51 -21.99 -24.54
C GLN A 27 -14.26 -20.55 -24.09
N LEU A 28 -13.48 -20.42 -23.02
CA LEU A 28 -13.01 -19.14 -22.50
C LEU A 28 -11.51 -19.08 -22.68
N GLN A 29 -11.02 -18.02 -23.33
CA GLN A 29 -9.62 -17.67 -23.22
C GLN A 29 -9.43 -16.92 -21.90
N VAL A 30 -8.60 -17.46 -21.01
CA VAL A 30 -8.38 -16.91 -19.67
C VAL A 30 -6.93 -16.51 -19.48
N ASN A 31 -6.71 -15.43 -18.73
CA ASN A 31 -5.41 -15.08 -18.17
C ASN A 31 -5.45 -15.34 -16.66
N TRP A 32 -4.60 -16.25 -16.19
CA TRP A 32 -4.61 -16.69 -14.80
C TRP A 32 -4.04 -15.65 -13.84
N PHE A 33 -4.66 -15.53 -12.67
CA PHE A 33 -4.05 -14.90 -11.51
C PHE A 33 -3.37 -15.97 -10.66
N TYR A 34 -2.20 -15.61 -10.13
CA TYR A 34 -1.45 -16.44 -9.19
C TYR A 34 -1.64 -15.92 -7.78
N ARG A 35 -1.67 -16.82 -6.82
CA ARG A 35 -1.61 -16.45 -5.40
C ARG A 35 -0.16 -16.40 -4.93
N PRO A 36 0.11 -15.64 -3.85
CA PRO A 36 1.43 -15.59 -3.24
C PRO A 36 2.13 -16.93 -3.01
N GLU A 37 1.38 -17.96 -2.63
CA GLU A 37 1.88 -19.32 -2.36
C GLU A 37 2.36 -20.04 -3.63
N GLU A 38 1.82 -19.67 -4.79
CA GLU A 38 2.08 -20.33 -6.08
C GLU A 38 3.28 -19.69 -6.80
N ALA A 39 3.69 -18.49 -6.39
CA ALA A 39 4.80 -17.77 -6.99
C ALA A 39 6.16 -18.13 -6.36
N VAL A 40 7.24 -17.80 -7.06
CA VAL A 40 8.59 -18.02 -6.52
C VAL A 40 8.81 -17.27 -5.20
N GLY A 41 9.37 -17.97 -4.21
CA GLY A 41 9.60 -17.44 -2.87
C GLY A 41 8.37 -17.46 -1.96
N GLY A 42 7.20 -17.87 -2.47
CA GLY A 42 5.99 -18.06 -1.67
C GLY A 42 5.42 -16.77 -1.05
N ARG A 43 4.49 -16.97 -0.11
CA ARG A 43 3.86 -15.86 0.61
C ARG A 43 4.85 -15.16 1.54
N LYS A 44 4.92 -13.83 1.44
CA LYS A 44 5.72 -12.93 2.28
C LYS A 44 4.82 -12.14 3.23
N ALA A 45 5.40 -11.58 4.28
CA ALA A 45 4.67 -10.85 5.33
C ALA A 45 3.95 -9.57 4.84
N PHE A 46 4.33 -9.03 3.67
CA PHE A 46 3.68 -7.87 3.08
C PHE A 46 2.54 -8.23 2.10
N HIS A 47 2.37 -9.52 1.77
CA HIS A 47 1.27 -9.94 0.92
C HIS A 47 -0.04 -9.94 1.72
N GLY A 48 -1.07 -9.30 1.18
CA GLY A 48 -2.41 -9.32 1.75
C GLY A 48 -3.09 -10.68 1.59
N GLU A 49 -4.07 -10.99 2.44
CA GLU A 49 -4.83 -12.23 2.44
C GLU A 49 -5.57 -12.43 1.11
N LYS A 50 -6.18 -11.37 0.60
CA LYS A 50 -6.90 -11.32 -0.68
C LYS A 50 -6.03 -10.90 -1.88
N GLU A 51 -4.70 -10.93 -1.72
CA GLU A 51 -3.75 -10.52 -2.78
C GLU A 51 -3.59 -11.61 -3.85
N LEU A 52 -3.62 -11.17 -5.11
CA LEU A 52 -3.33 -11.94 -6.30
C LEU A 52 -2.25 -11.25 -7.14
N PHE A 53 -1.57 -12.01 -7.97
CA PHE A 53 -0.64 -11.53 -8.99
C PHE A 53 -1.26 -11.74 -10.35
N LEU A 54 -1.32 -10.67 -11.15
CA LEU A 54 -1.62 -10.80 -12.57
C LEU A 54 -0.51 -11.65 -13.22
N SER A 55 -0.80 -12.41 -14.27
CA SER A 55 0.24 -13.09 -15.02
C SER A 55 0.10 -12.89 -16.52
N ASP A 56 1.01 -13.50 -17.27
CA ASP A 56 0.90 -13.71 -18.72
C ASP A 56 0.58 -15.16 -19.07
N HIS A 57 0.14 -15.95 -18.10
CA HIS A 57 -0.28 -17.32 -18.32
C HIS A 57 -1.68 -17.33 -18.94
N LEU A 58 -1.69 -17.42 -20.27
CA LEU A 58 -2.90 -17.62 -21.06
C LEU A 58 -3.21 -19.10 -21.21
N ASP A 59 -4.49 -19.44 -21.09
CA ASP A 59 -5.00 -20.79 -21.26
C ASP A 59 -6.43 -20.76 -21.84
N GLN A 60 -6.95 -21.92 -22.23
CA GLN A 60 -8.33 -22.12 -22.63
C GLN A 60 -9.03 -23.09 -21.69
N CYS A 61 -10.22 -22.71 -21.21
CA CYS A 61 -11.05 -23.59 -20.40
C CYS A 61 -12.51 -23.56 -20.85
N SER A 62 -13.22 -24.68 -20.64
CA SER A 62 -14.65 -24.73 -20.89
C SER A 62 -15.40 -23.78 -19.96
N VAL A 63 -16.42 -23.09 -20.46
CA VAL A 63 -17.31 -22.23 -19.65
C VAL A 63 -17.94 -22.98 -18.48
N LYS A 64 -18.10 -24.30 -18.59
CA LYS A 64 -18.68 -25.15 -17.55
C LYS A 64 -17.81 -25.26 -16.30
N THR A 65 -16.53 -24.90 -16.40
CA THR A 65 -15.60 -24.88 -15.26
C THR A 65 -15.76 -23.63 -14.39
N VAL A 66 -16.49 -22.61 -14.86
CA VAL A 66 -16.71 -21.36 -14.12
C VAL A 66 -17.63 -21.61 -12.94
N MET A 67 -17.11 -21.40 -11.74
CA MET A 67 -17.87 -21.58 -10.50
C MET A 67 -18.64 -20.33 -10.07
N ALA A 68 -17.98 -19.16 -10.14
CA ALA A 68 -18.55 -17.89 -9.69
C ALA A 68 -17.84 -16.70 -10.32
N LYS A 69 -18.49 -15.54 -10.28
CA LYS A 69 -17.87 -14.25 -10.62
C LYS A 69 -17.22 -13.65 -9.37
N CYS A 70 -16.04 -13.07 -9.52
CA CYS A 70 -15.35 -12.32 -8.47
C CYS A 70 -14.83 -10.98 -9.01
N ARG A 71 -14.33 -10.12 -8.12
CA ARG A 71 -13.70 -8.84 -8.48
C ARG A 71 -12.21 -8.90 -8.13
N VAL A 72 -11.36 -8.53 -9.08
CA VAL A 72 -9.93 -8.30 -8.83
C VAL A 72 -9.65 -6.83 -9.12
N LEU A 73 -9.36 -6.08 -8.06
CA LEU A 73 -9.23 -4.63 -8.09
C LEU A 73 -7.76 -4.19 -8.09
N SER A 74 -7.49 -2.93 -8.43
CA SER A 74 -6.22 -2.31 -8.07
C SER A 74 -6.15 -2.14 -6.55
N LEU A 75 -4.94 -2.09 -5.98
CA LEU A 75 -4.75 -1.85 -4.55
C LEU A 75 -5.49 -0.58 -4.08
N ALA A 76 -5.38 0.52 -4.84
CA ALA A 76 -6.04 1.79 -4.49
C ALA A 76 -7.57 1.62 -4.35
N ARG A 77 -8.20 0.96 -5.32
CA ARG A 77 -9.66 0.74 -5.30
C ARG A 77 -10.09 -0.28 -4.26
N TYR A 78 -9.24 -1.26 -3.95
CA TYR A 78 -9.49 -2.23 -2.89
C TYR A 78 -9.51 -1.57 -1.51
N GLN A 79 -8.60 -0.62 -1.25
CA GLN A 79 -8.54 0.13 0.01
C GLN A 79 -9.76 1.03 0.26
N GLU A 80 -10.46 1.42 -0.81
CA GLU A 80 -11.68 2.24 -0.74
C GLU A 80 -12.94 1.41 -0.44
N LEU A 81 -12.85 0.07 -0.44
CA LEU A 81 -14.00 -0.78 -0.14
C LEU A 81 -14.33 -0.78 1.35
N ALA A 82 -15.59 -0.50 1.66
CA ALA A 82 -16.18 -0.71 2.97
C ALA A 82 -17.66 -1.12 2.82
N PRO A 83 -18.04 -2.40 3.05
CA PRO A 83 -17.20 -3.54 3.48
C PRO A 83 -16.42 -4.21 2.33
N ILE A 84 -15.40 -4.99 2.69
CA ILE A 84 -14.72 -5.93 1.77
C ILE A 84 -15.50 -7.24 1.77
N GLU A 85 -15.94 -7.71 0.59
CA GLU A 85 -16.72 -8.95 0.46
C GLU A 85 -15.82 -10.18 0.27
N GLU A 86 -16.40 -11.38 0.36
CA GLU A 86 -15.67 -12.64 0.25
C GLU A 86 -14.94 -12.79 -1.10
N HIS A 87 -15.59 -12.35 -2.18
CA HIS A 87 -15.12 -12.47 -3.56
C HIS A 87 -14.40 -11.22 -4.08
N ASP A 88 -13.91 -10.39 -3.15
CA ASP A 88 -13.07 -9.23 -3.44
C ASP A 88 -11.59 -9.56 -3.26
N PHE A 89 -10.86 -9.42 -4.35
CA PHE A 89 -9.42 -9.59 -4.41
C PHE A 89 -8.77 -8.31 -4.95
N PHE A 90 -7.46 -8.22 -4.77
CA PHE A 90 -6.69 -7.14 -5.37
C PHE A 90 -5.39 -7.65 -5.98
N ALA A 91 -4.91 -6.94 -6.99
CA ALA A 91 -3.62 -7.17 -7.61
C ALA A 91 -2.86 -5.87 -7.77
N ARG A 92 -1.56 -5.93 -7.52
CA ARG A 92 -0.63 -4.79 -7.69
C ARG A 92 0.70 -5.17 -8.34
N PHE A 93 0.95 -6.47 -8.50
CA PHE A 93 2.12 -7.00 -9.18
C PHE A 93 1.69 -7.90 -10.33
N THR A 94 2.54 -7.95 -11.34
CA THR A 94 2.49 -8.97 -12.38
C THR A 94 3.58 -10.00 -12.09
N TYR A 95 3.24 -11.28 -12.08
CA TYR A 95 4.15 -12.39 -11.95
C TYR A 95 4.26 -13.11 -13.31
N ARG A 96 5.49 -13.28 -13.79
CA ARG A 96 5.80 -13.99 -15.04
C ARG A 96 6.23 -15.43 -14.69
N PRO A 97 5.33 -16.43 -14.67
CA PRO A 97 5.66 -17.77 -14.17
C PRO A 97 6.81 -18.46 -14.92
N ALA A 98 6.89 -18.28 -16.25
CA ALA A 98 7.97 -18.88 -17.05
C ALA A 98 9.36 -18.33 -16.70
N GLN A 99 9.44 -17.02 -16.42
CA GLN A 99 10.70 -16.34 -16.07
C GLN A 99 10.95 -16.32 -14.56
N ARG A 100 9.92 -16.59 -13.75
CA ARG A 100 9.91 -16.47 -12.29
C ARG A 100 10.30 -15.06 -11.81
N VAL A 101 9.80 -14.03 -12.48
CA VAL A 101 10.06 -12.61 -12.14
C VAL A 101 8.78 -11.86 -11.78
N PHE A 102 8.94 -10.78 -11.01
CA PHE A 102 7.86 -9.87 -10.64
C PHE A 102 8.04 -8.50 -11.29
N GLU A 103 6.93 -7.90 -11.72
CA GLU A 103 6.85 -6.58 -12.33
C GLU A 103 5.85 -5.69 -11.53
N PRO A 104 6.25 -4.47 -11.13
CA PRO A 104 7.59 -3.90 -11.23
C PRO A 104 8.59 -4.58 -10.26
N PRO A 105 9.90 -4.62 -10.60
CA PRO A 105 10.91 -5.27 -9.76
C PRO A 105 11.22 -4.49 -8.47
N LYS A 106 10.93 -3.18 -8.46
CA LYS A 106 11.12 -2.30 -7.31
C LYS A 106 9.77 -1.72 -6.90
N VAL A 107 9.50 -1.75 -5.61
CA VAL A 107 8.23 -1.34 -5.02
C VAL A 107 8.52 -0.39 -3.86
N PRO A 108 7.64 0.59 -3.58
CA PRO A 108 7.82 1.46 -2.42
C PRO A 108 7.75 0.65 -1.13
N VAL A 109 8.69 0.91 -0.24
CA VAL A 109 8.78 0.31 1.09
C VAL A 109 8.49 1.35 2.16
N PHE A 110 8.06 0.89 3.32
CA PHE A 110 7.66 1.74 4.44
C PHE A 110 8.19 1.16 5.76
N CYS A 111 8.12 1.98 6.81
CA CYS A 111 8.56 1.65 8.16
C CYS A 111 10.06 1.34 8.25
N VAL A 112 10.53 1.09 9.47
CA VAL A 112 11.91 0.63 9.75
C VAL A 112 12.18 -0.80 9.27
N CYS A 113 11.14 -1.57 8.94
CA CYS A 113 11.28 -2.92 8.41
C CYS A 113 11.49 -2.96 6.89
N GLU A 114 11.41 -1.82 6.22
CA GLU A 114 11.61 -1.69 4.77
C GLU A 114 10.77 -2.68 3.95
N MET A 115 9.51 -2.89 4.37
CA MET A 115 8.57 -3.77 3.67
C MET A 115 7.55 -2.96 2.86
N PRO A 116 7.09 -3.49 1.71
CA PRO A 116 5.94 -2.94 1.02
C PRO A 116 4.71 -2.91 1.93
N TYR A 117 3.78 -2.01 1.63
CA TYR A 117 2.54 -1.89 2.38
C TYR A 117 1.71 -3.18 2.32
N ASN A 118 1.04 -3.54 3.41
CA ASN A 118 0.06 -4.63 3.44
C ASN A 118 -1.30 -4.04 3.87
N PRO A 119 -2.37 -4.16 3.07
CA PRO A 119 -3.68 -3.60 3.40
C PRO A 119 -4.31 -4.19 4.67
N ASP A 120 -3.91 -5.38 5.08
CA ASP A 120 -4.44 -6.04 6.28
C ASP A 120 -3.74 -5.58 7.56
N LYS A 121 -2.61 -4.87 7.42
CA LYS A 121 -1.81 -4.40 8.56
C LYS A 121 -2.05 -2.92 8.82
N PHE A 122 -2.31 -2.62 10.08
CA PHE A 122 -2.42 -1.24 10.53
C PHE A 122 -1.05 -0.55 10.50
N MET A 123 -1.02 0.67 9.96
CA MET A 123 0.13 1.56 10.02
C MET A 123 -0.32 2.94 10.50
N VAL A 124 0.60 3.66 11.15
CA VAL A 124 0.42 5.05 11.59
C VAL A 124 1.40 5.96 10.85
N MET A 125 0.97 7.15 10.48
CA MET A 125 1.82 8.17 9.85
C MET A 125 2.40 9.09 10.93
N CYS A 126 3.70 9.43 10.82
CA CYS A 126 4.34 10.43 11.67
C CYS A 126 4.01 11.85 11.20
N ASP A 127 3.60 12.75 12.10
CA ASP A 127 3.22 14.12 11.74
C ASP A 127 4.41 15.04 11.40
N GLN A 128 5.65 14.54 11.53
CA GLN A 128 6.85 15.32 11.23
C GLN A 128 7.50 14.87 9.93
N CYS A 129 7.83 13.58 9.79
CA CYS A 129 8.46 13.06 8.58
C CYS A 129 7.46 12.52 7.55
N THR A 130 6.19 12.37 7.92
CA THR A 130 5.12 11.81 7.07
C THR A 130 5.38 10.39 6.56
N GLU A 131 6.32 9.69 7.20
CA GLU A 131 6.58 8.26 6.97
C GLU A 131 5.60 7.40 7.78
N TRP A 132 5.39 6.17 7.31
CA TRP A 132 4.42 5.22 7.86
C TRP A 132 5.10 4.11 8.64
N TYR A 133 4.55 3.73 9.79
CA TYR A 133 5.14 2.75 10.69
C TYR A 133 4.12 1.73 11.19
N HIS A 134 4.56 0.48 11.31
CA HIS A 134 3.81 -0.55 12.02
C HIS A 134 3.98 -0.35 13.53
N PRO A 135 2.90 -0.39 14.33
CA PRO A 135 3.00 -0.36 15.79
C PRO A 135 3.95 -1.44 16.34
N GLU A 136 3.89 -2.64 15.77
CA GLU A 136 4.68 -3.79 16.20
C GLU A 136 6.18 -3.57 16.00
N CYS A 137 6.58 -2.91 14.89
CA CYS A 137 7.98 -2.56 14.64
C CYS A 137 8.51 -1.51 15.63
N LEU A 138 7.63 -0.66 16.16
CA LEU A 138 7.97 0.35 17.16
C LEU A 138 7.79 -0.14 18.60
N LYS A 139 7.42 -1.41 18.79
CA LYS A 139 7.08 -2.00 20.10
C LYS A 139 6.01 -1.20 20.85
N THR A 140 5.07 -0.63 20.10
CA THR A 140 3.93 0.11 20.65
C THR A 140 2.60 -0.57 20.30
N SER A 141 1.52 -0.17 20.98
CA SER A 141 0.19 -0.74 20.75
C SER A 141 -0.66 0.15 19.86
N ARG A 142 -1.51 -0.48 19.05
CA ARG A 142 -2.51 0.20 18.20
C ARG A 142 -3.40 1.17 19.00
N LYS A 143 -3.77 0.79 20.23
CA LYS A 143 -4.58 1.60 21.14
C LYS A 143 -3.84 2.86 21.56
N ALA A 144 -2.57 2.75 21.94
CA ALA A 144 -1.77 3.90 22.35
C ALA A 144 -1.63 4.94 21.23
N LEU A 145 -1.40 4.49 19.99
CA LEU A 145 -1.26 5.36 18.83
C LEU A 145 -2.55 6.08 18.46
N ARG A 146 -3.70 5.39 18.50
CA ARG A 146 -5.00 6.01 18.18
C ARG A 146 -5.42 7.11 19.16
N SER A 147 -4.90 7.07 20.39
CA SER A 147 -5.20 8.08 21.41
C SER A 147 -4.34 9.35 21.29
N GLN A 148 -3.34 9.37 20.40
CA GLN A 148 -2.45 10.52 20.23
C GLN A 148 -2.83 11.28 18.95
N SER A 149 -3.19 12.56 19.09
CA SER A 149 -3.55 13.41 17.95
C SER A 149 -2.34 13.86 17.13
N ASN A 150 -1.19 14.06 17.79
CA ASN A 150 0.04 14.55 17.16
C ASN A 150 1.18 13.54 17.33
N TRP A 151 1.06 12.37 16.73
CA TRP A 151 2.03 11.29 16.90
C TRP A 151 3.32 11.56 16.10
N ARG A 152 4.46 11.43 16.78
CA ARG A 152 5.80 11.57 16.18
C ARG A 152 6.58 10.27 16.36
N CYS A 153 7.30 9.85 15.31
CA CYS A 153 8.15 8.68 15.38
C CYS A 153 9.36 8.91 16.32
N PRO A 154 9.96 7.83 16.87
CA PRO A 154 11.09 7.94 17.80
C PRO A 154 12.26 8.77 17.26
N ASP A 155 12.55 8.67 15.96
CA ASP A 155 13.64 9.43 15.32
C ASP A 155 13.36 10.93 15.30
N CYS A 156 12.11 11.33 15.05
CA CYS A 156 11.71 12.74 15.06
C CYS A 156 11.69 13.32 16.48
N VAL A 157 11.27 12.52 17.48
CA VAL A 157 11.34 12.92 18.89
C VAL A 157 12.79 13.15 19.29
N LYS A 158 13.66 12.17 19.07
CA LYS A 158 15.09 12.27 19.36
C LYS A 158 15.75 13.45 18.65
N ARG A 159 15.43 13.67 17.37
CA ARG A 159 15.96 14.82 16.62
C ARG A 159 15.51 16.14 17.24
N SER A 160 14.25 16.26 17.65
CA SER A 160 13.76 17.49 18.29
C SER A 160 14.42 17.76 19.64
N GLU A 161 14.68 16.72 20.44
CA GLU A 161 15.40 16.85 21.72
C GLU A 161 16.85 17.29 21.52
N LEU A 162 17.55 16.69 20.55
CA LEU A 162 18.92 17.08 20.20
C LEU A 162 19.00 18.53 19.69
N LEU A 163 18.04 18.95 18.86
CA LEU A 163 17.95 20.32 18.37
C LEU A 163 17.65 21.30 19.52
N ALA A 164 16.77 20.93 20.45
CA ALA A 164 16.46 21.75 21.62
C ALA A 164 17.67 21.89 22.56
N ALA A 165 18.42 20.81 22.79
CA ALA A 165 19.65 20.84 23.59
C ALA A 165 20.72 21.75 22.95
N ALA A 166 20.97 21.60 21.66
CA ALA A 166 21.93 22.45 20.93
C ALA A 166 21.49 23.93 20.92
N ALA A 167 20.19 24.21 20.80
CA ALA A 167 19.66 25.56 20.89
C ALA A 167 19.83 26.17 22.30
N ALA A 168 19.64 25.37 23.35
CA ALA A 168 19.86 25.81 24.73
C ALA A 168 21.35 26.10 25.00
N GLU A 169 22.26 25.26 24.51
CA GLU A 169 23.71 25.49 24.59
C GLU A 169 24.13 26.75 23.82
N ALA A 170 23.60 26.94 22.60
CA ALA A 170 23.84 28.15 21.81
C ALA A 170 23.29 29.41 22.50
N ALA A 171 22.10 29.32 23.12
CA ALA A 171 21.52 30.42 23.89
C ALA A 171 22.34 30.74 25.15
N ALA A 172 22.85 29.72 25.85
CA ALA A 172 23.73 29.90 27.00
C ALA A 172 25.08 30.52 26.60
N ALA A 173 25.67 30.09 25.48
CA ALA A 173 26.88 30.69 24.94
C ALA A 173 26.66 32.15 24.50
N ALA A 174 25.52 32.45 23.87
CA ALA A 174 25.14 33.81 23.51
C ALA A 174 24.89 34.71 24.74
N ALA A 175 24.29 34.16 25.81
CA ALA A 175 24.10 34.89 27.07
C ALA A 175 25.42 35.21 27.80
N ALA A 176 26.48 34.42 27.58
CA ALA A 176 27.81 34.68 28.13
C ALA A 176 28.60 35.77 27.37
N GLY A 177 28.13 36.19 26.19
CA GLY A 177 28.69 37.31 25.43
C GLY A 177 27.69 38.47 25.29
N GLY A 178 27.58 39.35 26.30
CA GLY A 178 26.81 40.60 26.17
C GLY A 178 27.41 41.53 25.09
N ALA A 179 26.70 42.45 24.44
CA ALA A 179 25.37 43.02 24.65
C ALA A 179 24.88 43.71 23.34
N ALA A 180 23.56 43.84 23.15
CA ALA A 180 22.86 45.11 22.83
C ALA A 180 21.39 44.82 22.46
N ALA A 181 20.49 45.44 23.21
CA ALA A 181 19.05 45.43 23.01
C ALA A 181 18.59 46.54 22.05
N THR A 182 17.54 46.30 21.27
CA THR A 182 16.50 47.30 20.93
C THR A 182 15.15 46.61 20.69
N ASP A 183 14.11 47.29 21.19
CA ASP A 183 12.71 46.91 21.46
C ASP A 183 11.77 46.52 20.28
N PRO A 184 10.54 46.03 20.58
CA PRO A 184 9.65 45.30 19.68
C PRO A 184 8.43 46.12 19.20
N SER A 185 7.92 45.77 18.01
CA SER A 185 6.60 46.13 17.46
C SER A 185 6.42 45.24 16.22
N THR A 186 5.39 44.44 15.96
CA THR A 186 3.94 44.57 16.10
C THR A 186 3.35 43.20 15.67
N ALA A 187 2.24 42.74 16.23
CA ALA A 187 1.09 42.16 15.49
C ALA A 187 0.11 41.46 16.43
N ALA A 188 -1.14 41.94 16.41
CA ALA A 188 -2.28 41.39 17.12
C ALA A 188 -2.87 40.15 16.42
N ALA A 189 -3.49 39.29 17.23
CA ALA A 189 -4.28 38.11 16.86
C ALA A 189 -5.47 38.45 15.94
N SER A 190 -5.99 37.55 15.10
CA SER A 190 -6.89 36.42 15.44
C SER A 190 -7.33 35.74 14.10
N PRO A 191 -8.36 34.87 14.05
CA PRO A 191 -8.52 33.51 14.58
C PRO A 191 -8.73 32.46 13.45
N VAL A 192 -8.89 31.21 13.88
CA VAL A 192 -9.42 30.01 13.19
C VAL A 192 -10.64 30.31 12.29
N ASP A 193 -10.84 29.64 11.15
CA ASP A 193 -11.29 28.25 10.99
C ASP A 193 -11.07 27.83 9.52
N ASP A 194 -10.73 26.57 9.26
CA ASP A 194 -11.17 25.84 8.06
C ASP A 194 -10.81 24.34 8.15
N PRO A 195 -11.53 23.48 7.40
CA PRO A 195 -12.10 22.23 7.93
C PRO A 195 -11.15 21.04 7.93
N ILE A 196 -11.50 20.09 8.80
CA ILE A 196 -10.99 18.72 8.83
C ILE A 196 -11.25 18.09 7.45
N GLU A 197 -10.21 18.07 6.62
CA GLU A 197 -10.19 17.26 5.41
C GLU A 197 -9.77 15.83 5.81
N GLU A 198 -10.73 14.91 5.69
CA GLU A 198 -10.50 13.47 5.64
C GLU A 198 -9.52 13.17 4.50
N ALA A 199 -8.22 13.24 4.81
CA ALA A 199 -7.19 12.76 3.91
C ALA A 199 -7.27 11.22 3.90
N GLY A 200 -8.14 10.73 3.02
CA GLY A 200 -8.27 9.34 2.66
C GLY A 200 -6.90 8.74 2.36
N GLN A 201 -6.81 7.44 2.63
CA GLN A 201 -5.63 6.57 2.55
C GLN A 201 -4.97 6.50 1.15
N GLN A 202 -5.40 7.33 0.21
CA GLN A 202 -4.87 7.55 -1.13
C GLN A 202 -3.45 8.15 -1.16
N GLY A 203 -3.01 8.79 -0.06
CA GLY A 203 -1.67 9.42 0.03
C GLY A 203 -0.48 8.44 0.12
N LEU A 204 -0.72 7.15 0.37
CA LEU A 204 0.34 6.16 0.62
C LEU A 204 1.20 5.87 -0.62
N GLN A 205 0.61 5.90 -1.81
CA GLN A 205 1.28 5.50 -3.05
C GLN A 205 2.16 6.60 -3.66
N GLN A 206 1.85 7.87 -3.40
CA GLN A 206 2.57 9.00 -4.01
C GLN A 206 3.88 9.34 -3.27
N ARG A 207 4.02 9.00 -1.99
CA ARG A 207 5.15 9.46 -1.15
C ARG A 207 6.34 8.50 -1.09
N GLY A 208 6.14 7.21 -1.39
CA GLY A 208 7.24 6.26 -1.55
C GLY A 208 8.21 6.60 -2.71
N GLN A 209 7.86 7.58 -3.55
CA GLN A 209 8.68 8.06 -4.66
C GLN A 209 9.79 9.04 -4.23
N LYS A 210 9.68 9.71 -3.06
CA LYS A 210 10.64 10.76 -2.65
C LYS A 210 12.00 10.23 -2.19
N ARG A 211 12.16 8.93 -1.93
CA ARG A 211 13.45 8.31 -1.56
C ARG A 211 14.39 8.04 -2.74
N LYS A 212 14.10 8.55 -3.95
CA LYS A 212 14.89 8.29 -5.17
C LYS A 212 15.39 9.55 -5.90
N ALA A 213 15.39 10.71 -5.24
CA ALA A 213 15.91 11.95 -5.83
C ALA A 213 17.30 12.35 -5.31
N GLU A 214 17.97 11.50 -4.53
CA GLU A 214 19.39 11.66 -4.14
C GLU A 214 20.16 10.35 -4.32
#